data_AF-A0A8S9TSN9-F1
#
_entry.id   AF-A0A8S9TSN9-F1
#
_cell.length_a   1.000
_cell.length_b   1.000
_cell.length_c   1.000
_cell.angle_alpha   90.00
_cell.angle_beta   90.00
_cell.angle_gamma   90.00
#
_symmetry.space_group_name_H-M   'P 1'
#
loop_
_entity.id
_entity.type
_entity.pdbx_description
1 polymer ?
#
loop_
_entity_poly.entity_id
_entity_poly.type
_entity_poly.pdbx_seq_one_letter_code
_entity_poly.pdbx_strand_id
1 'polypeptide(L)'
;MGAGVPVRRRGDGSGDYKFIVEGMYKKVKSIQEYPLLKMWSVFPGVVKCRTLPTDEPVLQDLRRVYDQVPADADHAKLLLAVYLTPPRDRKLSLRRRRSSSKKIRPHVPVESQSDSLYTSPSAEQEEKSRAINKLDVSASSTKQTAERIN
;
A
#
# COMPACT_ATOMS: atom_id res chain seq x y z
N MET A 1 3.15 35.40 16.38
CA MET A 1 4.03 34.29 16.79
C MET A 1 3.39 32.98 16.32
N GLY A 2 3.74 32.50 15.12
CA GLY A 2 3.20 31.26 14.58
C GLY A 2 4.04 30.08 15.06
N ALA A 3 3.48 29.24 15.94
CA ALA A 3 4.12 28.01 16.36
C ALA A 3 4.09 27.01 15.19
N GLY A 4 5.22 26.90 14.47
CA GLY A 4 5.42 25.84 13.49
C GLY A 4 5.38 24.49 14.19
N VAL A 5 4.40 23.66 13.83
CA VAL A 5 4.28 22.28 14.34
C VAL A 5 5.53 21.51 13.89
N PRO A 6 6.31 20.91 14.82
CA PRO A 6 7.49 20.15 14.43
C PRO A 6 7.06 18.82 13.80
N VAL A 7 7.12 18.74 12.48
CA VAL A 7 6.95 17.48 11.73
C VAL A 7 8.21 16.64 11.94
N ARG A 8 8.13 15.66 12.85
CA ARG A 8 9.18 14.67 13.05
C ARG A 8 9.26 13.75 11.83
N ARG A 9 10.31 13.87 11.03
CA ARG A 9 10.66 12.87 10.02
C ARG A 9 11.10 11.58 10.70
N ARG A 10 10.24 10.57 10.72
CA ARG A 10 10.64 9.16 10.92
C ARG A 10 9.75 8.24 10.10
N GLY A 11 10.37 7.43 9.24
CA GLY A 11 9.90 6.09 8.92
C GLY A 11 9.20 5.91 7.58
N ASP A 12 9.90 5.22 6.68
CA ASP A 12 9.37 4.22 5.74
C ASP A 12 8.06 4.47 4.96
N GLY A 13 7.71 5.69 4.59
CA GLY A 13 6.78 6.05 3.49
C GLY A 13 5.33 5.55 3.59
N SER A 14 5.00 4.63 4.50
CA SER A 14 3.65 4.10 4.75
C SER A 14 3.05 4.68 6.04
N GLY A 15 3.89 5.02 7.02
CA GLY A 15 3.48 5.78 8.20
C GLY A 15 3.05 7.21 7.88
N ASP A 16 3.68 7.83 6.87
CA ASP A 16 3.39 9.19 6.43
C ASP A 16 1.97 9.30 5.85
N TYR A 17 1.56 8.36 4.98
CA TYR A 17 0.23 8.38 4.36
C TYR A 17 -0.90 8.39 5.38
N LYS A 18 -0.85 7.47 6.35
CA LYS A 18 -1.89 7.36 7.37
C LYS A 18 -2.00 8.64 8.18
N PHE A 19 -0.85 9.21 8.57
CA PHE A 19 -0.81 10.47 9.33
C PHE A 19 -1.43 11.63 8.55
N ILE A 20 -1.11 11.74 7.26
CA ILE A 20 -1.66 12.79 6.38
C ILE A 20 -3.17 12.63 6.21
N VAL A 21 -3.64 11.42 5.94
CA VAL A 21 -5.08 11.13 5.78
C VAL A 21 -5.84 11.40 7.07
N GLU A 22 -5.32 10.97 8.23
CA GLU A 22 -5.93 11.24 9.54
C GLU A 22 -5.90 12.74 9.90
N GLY A 23 -4.92 13.49 9.38
CA GLY A 23 -4.85 14.95 9.49
C GLY A 23 -5.82 15.69 8.59
N MET A 24 -6.10 15.20 7.37
CA MET A 24 -7.00 15.89 6.43
C MET A 24 -8.47 15.52 6.62
N TYR A 25 -8.75 14.27 6.97
CA TYR A 25 -10.10 13.73 7.02
C TYR A 25 -10.50 13.23 8.41
N LYS A 26 -11.79 13.31 8.70
CA LYS A 26 -12.48 12.73 9.85
C LYS A 26 -12.77 11.27 9.54
N LYS A 27 -12.94 10.48 10.59
CA LYS A 27 -13.44 9.10 10.45
C LYS A 27 -14.92 9.15 10.05
N VAL A 28 -15.33 8.23 9.18
CA VAL A 28 -16.74 8.01 8.85
C VAL A 28 -17.48 7.58 10.11
N LYS A 29 -18.54 8.29 10.47
CA LYS A 29 -19.42 7.88 11.57
C LYS A 29 -20.28 6.72 11.06
N SER A 30 -20.34 5.64 11.84
CA SER A 30 -21.11 4.44 11.50
C SER A 30 -20.68 3.71 10.23
N ILE A 31 -19.37 3.48 10.04
CA ILE A 31 -18.89 2.73 8.87
C ILE A 31 -19.49 1.32 8.74
N GLN A 32 -19.91 0.71 9.86
CA GLN A 32 -20.57 -0.60 9.87
C GLN A 32 -22.00 -0.57 9.31
N GLU A 33 -22.67 0.58 9.31
CA GLU A 33 -24.02 0.76 8.78
C GLU A 33 -24.04 0.99 7.26
N TYR A 34 -22.88 1.34 6.68
CA TYR A 34 -22.74 1.71 5.27
C TYR A 34 -21.70 0.82 4.56
N PRO A 35 -22.06 -0.40 4.12
CA PRO A 35 -21.18 -1.26 3.33
C PRO A 35 -20.82 -0.66 1.97
N LEU A 36 -21.63 0.25 1.43
CA LEU A 36 -21.41 0.86 0.12
C LEU A 36 -20.95 2.31 0.27
N LEU A 37 -19.67 2.55 0.01
CA LEU A 37 -19.03 3.86 0.09
C LEU A 37 -18.50 4.26 -1.29
N LYS A 38 -18.86 5.45 -1.76
CA LYS A 38 -18.34 6.03 -3.00
C LYS A 38 -17.85 7.45 -2.78
N MET A 39 -16.66 7.76 -3.26
CA MET A 39 -16.06 9.10 -3.23
C MET A 39 -15.61 9.45 -4.65
N TRP A 40 -15.79 10.71 -5.04
CA TRP A 40 -15.32 11.19 -6.34
C TRP A 40 -13.99 11.91 -6.24
N SER A 41 -13.14 11.77 -7.25
CA SER A 41 -11.86 12.48 -7.31
C SER A 41 -12.03 14.00 -7.40
N VAL A 42 -13.17 14.49 -7.88
CA VAL A 42 -13.47 15.92 -8.01
C VAL A 42 -13.73 16.55 -6.64
N PHE A 43 -14.30 15.79 -5.70
CA PHE A 43 -14.65 16.25 -4.36
C PHE A 43 -14.04 15.31 -3.30
N PRO A 44 -12.71 15.34 -3.14
CA PRO A 44 -12.05 14.48 -2.17
C PRO A 44 -12.53 14.85 -0.75
N GLY A 45 -12.84 13.83 0.04
CA GLY A 45 -13.38 13.97 1.40
C GLY A 45 -14.90 13.99 1.51
N VAL A 46 -15.65 14.10 0.40
CA VAL A 46 -17.11 13.94 0.41
C VAL A 46 -17.46 12.52 -0.02
N VAL A 47 -18.06 11.75 0.89
CA VAL A 47 -18.38 10.33 0.68
C VAL A 47 -19.90 10.14 0.60
N LYS A 48 -20.33 9.45 -0.46
CA LYS A 48 -21.68 8.88 -0.57
C LYS A 48 -21.72 7.56 0.17
N CYS A 49 -22.55 7.50 1.20
CA CYS A 49 -22.76 6.31 2.02
C CYS A 49 -24.12 5.70 1.68
N ARG A 50 -24.18 4.38 1.52
CA ARG A 50 -25.41 3.62 1.29
C ARG A 50 -25.40 2.33 2.10
N THR A 51 -26.57 1.97 2.62
CA THR A 51 -26.78 0.68 3.30
C THR A 51 -27.09 -0.41 2.28
N LEU A 52 -28.02 -0.14 1.37
CA LEU A 52 -28.31 -0.98 0.22
C LEU A 52 -28.06 -0.24 -1.11
N PRO A 53 -27.89 -0.95 -2.24
CA PRO A 53 -27.65 -0.32 -3.55
C PRO A 53 -28.76 0.65 -3.98
N THR A 54 -30.00 0.34 -3.59
CA THR A 54 -31.23 1.07 -3.95
C THR A 54 -31.54 2.21 -3.00
N ASP A 55 -30.94 2.24 -1.81
CA ASP A 55 -31.20 3.27 -0.81
C ASP A 55 -30.69 4.63 -1.26
N GLU A 56 -31.37 5.66 -0.75
CA GLU A 56 -30.95 7.04 -0.92
C GLU A 56 -29.55 7.26 -0.31
N PRO A 57 -28.60 7.86 -1.05
CA PRO A 57 -27.25 8.06 -0.56
C PRO A 57 -27.20 9.16 0.49
N VAL A 58 -26.64 8.85 1.65
CA VAL A 58 -26.30 9.83 2.67
C VAL A 58 -24.95 10.46 2.31
N LEU A 59 -24.90 11.79 2.17
CA LEU A 59 -23.66 12.52 1.95
C LEU A 59 -22.99 12.83 3.28
N GLN A 60 -21.76 12.34 3.46
CA GLN A 60 -20.92 12.69 4.60
C GLN A 60 -19.69 13.49 4.15
N ASP A 61 -19.53 14.69 4.71
CA ASP A 61 -18.31 15.48 4.54
C ASP A 61 -17.30 15.13 5.64
N LEU A 62 -16.23 14.45 5.23
CA LEU A 62 -15.16 14.02 6.10
C LEU A 62 -14.05 15.08 6.19
N ARG A 63 -14.10 16.18 5.48
CA ARG A 63 -13.02 17.18 5.54
C ARG A 63 -12.90 17.76 6.95
N ARG A 64 -11.68 17.85 7.46
CA ARG A 64 -11.39 18.61 8.67
C ARG A 64 -11.36 20.10 8.34
N VAL A 65 -11.83 20.91 9.28
CA VAL A 65 -11.82 22.37 9.16
C VAL A 65 -10.62 22.87 9.95
N TYR A 66 -9.73 23.58 9.27
CA TYR A 66 -8.58 24.27 9.86
C TYR A 66 -8.84 25.76 9.72
N ASP A 67 -8.82 26.51 10.81
CA ASP A 67 -9.04 27.97 10.82
C ASP A 67 -10.30 28.43 10.04
N GLN A 68 -11.41 27.68 10.21
CA GLN A 68 -12.69 27.87 9.51
C GLN A 68 -12.68 27.59 7.99
N VAL A 69 -11.56 27.16 7.43
CA VAL A 69 -11.47 26.72 6.04
C VAL A 69 -11.49 25.18 6.01
N PRO A 70 -12.46 24.55 5.32
CA PRO A 70 -12.40 23.11 5.10
C PRO A 70 -11.12 22.78 4.33
N ALA A 71 -10.43 21.70 4.70
CA ALA A 71 -9.26 21.23 3.97
C ALA A 71 -9.61 21.14 2.47
N ASP A 72 -9.05 22.07 1.69
CA ASP A 72 -9.39 22.23 0.28
C ASP A 72 -8.85 21.04 -0.52
N ALA A 73 -9.53 20.73 -1.63
CA ALA A 73 -9.15 19.64 -2.51
C ALA A 73 -7.71 19.82 -3.02
N ASP A 74 -7.29 21.06 -3.29
CA ASP A 74 -5.94 21.33 -3.79
C ASP A 74 -4.89 21.26 -2.69
N HIS A 75 -5.24 21.66 -1.47
CA HIS A 75 -4.38 21.46 -0.31
C HIS A 75 -4.15 19.96 -0.02
N ALA A 76 -5.21 19.15 -0.12
CA ALA A 76 -5.11 17.71 0.06
C ALA A 76 -4.26 17.04 -1.03
N LYS A 77 -4.43 17.44 -2.30
CA LYS A 77 -3.60 16.96 -3.42
C LYS A 77 -2.14 17.35 -3.22
N LEU A 78 -1.87 18.59 -2.80
CA LEU A 78 -0.51 19.09 -2.58
C LEU A 78 0.18 18.35 -1.43
N LEU A 79 -0.49 18.14 -0.30
CA LEU A 79 0.04 17.34 0.80
C LEU A 79 0.29 15.89 0.38
N LEU A 80 -0.65 15.26 -0.32
CA LEU A 80 -0.44 13.92 -0.84
C LEU A 80 0.76 13.87 -1.79
N ALA A 81 0.90 14.82 -2.71
CA ALA A 81 2.03 14.86 -3.65
C ALA A 81 3.39 15.12 -2.99
N VAL A 82 3.43 15.97 -1.96
CA VAL A 82 4.66 16.32 -1.24
C VAL A 82 5.16 15.17 -0.36
N TYR A 83 4.25 14.45 0.27
CA TYR A 83 4.59 13.46 1.30
C TYR A 83 4.49 12.01 0.82
N LEU A 84 3.63 11.69 -0.14
CA LEU A 84 3.65 10.37 -0.77
C LEU A 84 4.82 10.32 -1.73
N THR A 85 5.94 9.81 -1.24
CA THR A 85 6.96 9.30 -2.14
C THR A 85 6.33 8.14 -2.91
N PRO A 86 6.46 8.09 -4.26
CA PRO A 86 6.01 6.92 -5.00
C PRO A 86 6.63 5.69 -4.34
N PRO A 87 5.84 4.61 -4.12
CA PRO A 87 6.36 3.42 -3.49
C PRO A 87 7.61 3.05 -4.26
N ARG A 88 8.76 3.01 -3.58
CA ARG A 88 10.00 2.55 -4.20
C ARG A 88 9.64 1.26 -4.90
N ASP A 89 9.95 1.15 -6.19
CA ASP A 89 9.89 -0.13 -6.89
C ASP A 89 10.70 -1.10 -6.06
N ARG A 90 10.04 -1.84 -5.18
CA ARG A 90 10.66 -2.90 -4.42
C ARG A 90 10.95 -3.90 -5.51
N LYS A 91 12.16 -3.85 -6.07
CA LYS A 91 12.68 -4.89 -6.93
C LYS A 91 12.54 -6.17 -6.11
N LEU A 92 11.45 -6.89 -6.35
CA LEU A 92 11.19 -8.16 -5.71
C LEU A 92 12.43 -9.00 -5.96
N SER A 93 13.03 -9.53 -4.90
CA SER A 93 14.19 -10.40 -5.04
C SER A 93 13.84 -11.55 -5.99
N LEU A 94 14.83 -12.06 -6.73
CA LEU A 94 14.61 -13.16 -7.69
C LEU A 94 13.88 -14.35 -7.04
N ARG A 95 14.20 -14.64 -5.77
CA ARG A 95 13.51 -15.64 -4.93
C ARG A 95 12.01 -15.36 -4.82
N ARG A 96 11.63 -14.12 -4.51
CA ARG A 96 10.24 -13.72 -4.27
C ARG A 96 9.44 -13.62 -5.56
N ARG A 97 10.07 -13.19 -6.67
CA ARG A 97 9.47 -13.21 -8.01
C ARG A 97 9.17 -14.64 -8.48
N ARG A 98 10.10 -15.57 -8.26
CA ARG A 98 9.91 -16.99 -8.62
C ARG A 98 8.78 -17.63 -7.82
N SER A 99 8.75 -17.38 -6.50
CA SER A 99 7.70 -17.95 -5.65
C SER A 99 6.31 -17.36 -5.93
N SER A 100 6.21 -16.07 -6.26
CA SER A 100 4.94 -15.46 -6.68
C SER A 100 4.48 -16.01 -8.04
N SER A 101 5.37 -16.07 -9.04
CA SER A 101 5.06 -16.62 -10.36
C SER A 101 4.52 -18.05 -10.29
N LYS A 102 5.17 -18.92 -9.50
CA LYS A 102 4.72 -20.32 -9.30
C LYS A 102 3.34 -20.43 -8.68
N LYS A 103 2.99 -19.53 -7.75
CA LYS A 103 1.69 -19.55 -7.06
C LYS A 103 0.56 -18.94 -7.90
N ILE A 104 0.87 -17.90 -8.66
CA ILE A 104 -0.14 -17.10 -9.34
C ILE A 104 -0.45 -17.68 -10.73
N ARG A 105 0.57 -18.13 -11.49
CA ARG A 105 0.40 -18.65 -12.87
C ARG A 105 -0.72 -19.68 -13.04
N PRO A 106 -0.90 -20.70 -12.17
CA PRO A 106 -1.96 -21.70 -12.34
C PRO A 106 -3.38 -21.10 -12.33
N HIS A 107 -3.54 -19.92 -11.73
CA HIS A 107 -4.82 -19.23 -11.60
C HIS A 107 -4.97 -18.09 -12.63
N VAL A 108 -4.00 -17.90 -13.52
CA VAL A 108 -4.04 -16.86 -14.57
C VAL A 108 -4.71 -17.45 -15.82
N PRO A 109 -5.79 -16.83 -16.32
CA PRO A 109 -6.43 -17.24 -17.57
C PRO A 109 -5.42 -17.33 -18.72
N VAL A 110 -5.60 -18.31 -19.62
CA VAL A 110 -4.67 -18.61 -20.72
C VAL A 110 -4.38 -17.37 -21.56
N GLU A 111 -5.39 -16.53 -21.79
CA GLU A 111 -5.29 -15.28 -22.56
C GLU A 111 -4.33 -14.25 -21.93
N SER A 112 -4.14 -14.30 -20.61
CA SER A 112 -3.29 -13.36 -19.86
C SER A 112 -1.91 -13.95 -19.51
N GLN A 113 -1.63 -15.21 -19.86
CA GLN A 113 -0.33 -15.83 -19.56
C GLN A 113 0.83 -15.27 -20.38
N SER A 114 0.51 -14.61 -21.50
CA SER A 114 1.44 -13.92 -22.39
C SER A 114 1.88 -12.54 -21.87
N ASP A 115 1.21 -12.01 -20.84
CA ASP A 115 1.60 -10.74 -20.23
C ASP A 115 2.99 -10.87 -19.58
N SER A 116 3.83 -9.86 -19.79
CA SER A 116 5.15 -9.73 -19.17
C SER A 116 5.10 -9.88 -17.64
N LEU A 117 3.99 -9.49 -17.01
CA LEU A 117 3.76 -9.64 -15.57
C LEU A 117 3.69 -11.10 -15.10
N TYR A 118 3.20 -12.00 -15.95
CA TYR A 118 3.01 -13.43 -15.64
C TYR A 118 3.96 -14.35 -16.41
N THR A 119 4.87 -13.79 -17.21
CA THR A 119 5.86 -14.58 -17.94
C THR A 119 6.75 -15.34 -16.94
N SER A 120 7.06 -16.60 -17.26
CA SER A 120 7.99 -17.39 -16.45
C SER A 120 9.35 -16.70 -16.36
N PRO A 121 10.02 -16.75 -15.20
CA PRO A 121 11.41 -16.28 -15.09
C PRO A 121 12.29 -16.99 -16.12
N SER A 122 13.24 -16.26 -16.71
CA SER A 122 14.26 -16.86 -17.60
C SER A 122 15.10 -17.90 -16.85
N ALA A 123 15.64 -18.88 -17.58
CA ALA A 123 16.49 -19.94 -17.02
C ALA A 123 17.65 -19.38 -16.16
N GLU A 124 18.27 -18.28 -16.59
CA GLU A 124 19.34 -17.61 -15.83
C GLU A 124 18.85 -17.00 -14.51
N GLN A 125 17.64 -16.44 -14.50
CA GLN A 125 17.03 -15.88 -13.30
C GLN A 125 16.63 -17.00 -12.34
N GLU A 126 16.21 -18.15 -12.87
CA GLU A 126 15.90 -19.32 -12.08
C GLU A 126 17.16 -19.87 -11.40
N GLU A 127 18.27 -19.98 -12.12
CA GLU A 127 19.55 -20.44 -11.59
C GLU A 127 20.05 -19.52 -10.46
N LYS A 128 20.06 -18.21 -10.69
CA LYS A 128 20.43 -17.21 -9.67
C LYS A 128 19.54 -17.33 -8.43
N SER A 129 18.24 -17.58 -8.59
CA SER A 129 17.32 -17.80 -7.45
C SER A 129 17.63 -19.08 -6.68
N ARG A 130 18.02 -20.16 -7.36
CA ARG A 130 18.39 -21.45 -6.75
C ARG A 130 19.71 -21.32 -6.00
N ALA A 131 20.68 -20.61 -6.56
CA ALA A 131 21.98 -20.34 -5.92
C ALA A 131 21.81 -19.57 -4.61
N ILE A 132 20.97 -18.54 -4.59
CA ILE A 132 20.65 -17.77 -3.37
C ILE A 132 20.03 -18.68 -2.29
N ASN A 133 19.07 -19.53 -2.64
CA ASN A 133 18.47 -20.46 -1.67
C ASN A 133 19.47 -21.46 -1.12
N LYS A 134 20.39 -21.96 -1.95
CA LYS A 134 21.45 -22.89 -1.50
C LYS A 134 22.41 -22.20 -0.52
N LEU A 135 22.80 -20.96 -0.81
CA LEU A 135 23.63 -20.15 0.08
C LEU A 135 22.94 -19.93 1.44
N ASP A 136 21.66 -19.54 1.45
CA ASP A 136 20.88 -19.34 2.69
C ASP A 136 20.82 -20.63 3.53
N VAL A 137 20.56 -21.78 2.90
CA VAL A 137 20.51 -23.09 3.58
C VAL A 137 21.88 -23.45 4.18
N SER A 138 22.96 -23.28 3.43
CA SER A 138 24.32 -23.55 3.91
C SER A 138 24.75 -22.62 5.06
N ALA A 139 24.35 -21.35 5.02
CA ALA A 139 24.61 -20.38 6.08
C ALA A 139 23.78 -20.66 7.35
N SER A 140 22.57 -21.20 7.20
CA SER A 140 21.73 -21.59 8.34
C SER A 140 22.24 -22.87 9.02
N SER A 141 22.68 -23.86 8.25
CA SER A 141 23.30 -25.10 8.75
C SER A 141 24.59 -24.83 9.53
N THR A 142 25.44 -23.93 9.03
CA THR A 142 26.70 -23.56 9.72
C THR A 142 26.44 -22.85 11.04
N LYS A 143 25.46 -21.95 11.12
CA LYS A 143 25.05 -21.30 12.38
C LYS A 143 24.48 -22.30 13.40
N GLN A 144 23.64 -23.22 12.95
CA GLN A 144 23.02 -24.23 13.81
C GLN A 144 24.02 -25.26 14.34
N THR A 145 25.11 -25.50 13.59
CA THR A 145 26.22 -26.36 14.03
C THR A 145 27.12 -25.63 15.04
N ALA A 146 27.34 -24.32 14.86
CA ALA A 146 28.09 -23.49 15.79
C ALA A 146 27.38 -23.28 17.14
N GLU A 147 26.05 -23.13 17.15
CA GLU A 147 25.25 -23.03 18.38
C GLU A 147 25.10 -24.36 19.14
N ARG A 148 25.37 -25.50 18.50
CA ARG A 148 25.32 -26.83 19.14
C ARG A 148 26.64 -27.27 19.78
N ILE A 149 27.73 -26.51 19.59
CA ILE A 149 29.07 -26.83 20.10
C ILE A 149 29.43 -25.95 21.33
N ASN A 150 28.59 -24.97 21.67
CA ASN A 150 28.60 -24.26 22.96
C ASN A 150 27.56 -24.85 23.93
#